data_AF-A0A316L8U7-F1
#
_entry.id   AF-A0A316L8U7-F1
#
_cell.length_a   1.000
_cell.length_b   1.000
_cell.length_c   1.000
_cell.angle_alpha   90.00
_cell.angle_beta   90.00
_cell.angle_gamma   90.00
#
_symmetry.space_group_name_H-M   'P 1'
#
loop_
_entity.id
_entity.type
_entity.pdbx_description
1 polymer ?
#
loop_
_entity_poly.entity_id
_entity_poly.type
_entity_poly.pdbx_seq_one_letter_code
_entity_poly.pdbx_strand_id
1 'polypeptide(L)'
;MNKPYIVCHMMTSVDGRIDCAMTEHLPGVQEYYETLGALDAPARISGRVTAELEMALPGKFEAKNIDVLGKEAFSKAADAEGCEVVVDTHGTLLWDETGADERPLLILMSEQVSKEYLAYLDGKHISWIACGKEHVDLKRACEILASEFGVRRAAVVGGGHINAGFLAAGLLDEVSILIGAGIDGRGGMQAVFDGLPMERGVTPLKLASVQQYGSGAVWLRYSVEKQKRKMRNAFRSRKSGRKAFFAYRGIFIPRARSFRAIPDGRPAAARSCRAKKRCSARRR
;
A
#
# COMPACT_ATOMS: atom_id res chain seq x y z
N MET A 1 4.59 13.03 18.06
CA MET A 1 3.38 12.71 17.29
C MET A 1 2.77 11.48 17.93
N ASN A 2 1.55 11.61 18.41
CA ASN A 2 0.78 10.48 18.92
C ASN A 2 0.26 9.70 17.71
N LYS A 3 0.77 8.49 17.47
CA LYS A 3 0.36 7.65 16.34
C LYS A 3 0.46 6.18 16.73
N PRO A 4 -0.26 5.27 16.05
CA PRO A 4 -0.05 3.85 16.22
C PRO A 4 1.38 3.46 15.86
N TYR A 5 1.81 2.32 16.38
CA TYR A 5 2.95 1.61 15.83
C TYR A 5 2.54 0.99 14.48
N ILE A 6 3.22 1.33 13.39
CA ILE A 6 2.77 0.95 12.05
C ILE A 6 3.79 0.04 11.38
N VAL A 7 3.34 -1.15 10.99
CA VAL A 7 4.09 -2.12 10.20
C VAL A 7 3.52 -2.14 8.79
N CYS A 8 4.34 -2.04 7.75
CA CYS A 8 3.92 -2.41 6.40
C CYS A 8 4.14 -3.91 6.24
N HIS A 9 3.09 -4.70 5.98
CA HIS A 9 3.19 -6.14 5.79
C HIS A 9 2.69 -6.57 4.42
N MET A 10 3.55 -7.20 3.62
CA MET A 10 3.24 -7.59 2.25
C MET A 10 3.76 -8.99 1.92
N MET A 11 2.97 -9.77 1.16
CA MET A 11 3.44 -10.93 0.39
C MET A 11 3.98 -10.43 -0.96
N THR A 12 5.07 -11.01 -1.45
CA THR A 12 5.63 -10.65 -2.76
C THR A 12 6.36 -11.80 -3.44
N SER A 13 6.45 -11.74 -4.77
CA SER A 13 7.38 -12.57 -5.54
C SER A 13 8.84 -12.15 -5.30
N VAL A 14 9.80 -12.99 -5.72
CA VAL A 14 11.24 -12.69 -5.61
C VAL A 14 11.61 -11.39 -6.36
N ASP A 15 10.92 -11.08 -7.45
CA ASP A 15 11.08 -9.85 -8.23
C ASP A 15 10.23 -8.66 -7.73
N GLY A 16 9.60 -8.79 -6.56
CA GLY A 16 8.99 -7.68 -5.82
C GLY A 16 7.57 -7.30 -6.24
N ARG A 17 6.82 -8.19 -6.92
CA ARG A 17 5.44 -7.95 -7.35
C ARG A 17 4.41 -8.40 -6.30
N ILE A 18 3.27 -7.72 -6.27
CA ILE A 18 2.24 -7.86 -5.21
C ILE A 18 0.81 -8.08 -5.74
N ASP A 19 0.66 -8.47 -7.00
CA ASP A 19 -0.65 -8.73 -7.61
C ASP A 19 -1.33 -9.93 -6.93
N CYS A 20 -2.55 -9.76 -6.38
CA CYS A 20 -3.23 -10.77 -5.56
C CYS A 20 -3.32 -12.12 -6.28
N ALA A 21 -3.86 -12.12 -7.50
CA ALA A 21 -4.03 -13.30 -8.34
C ALA A 21 -2.71 -14.03 -8.64
N MET A 22 -1.57 -13.32 -8.63
CA MET A 22 -0.27 -13.95 -8.74
C MET A 22 0.24 -14.46 -7.40
N THR A 23 0.12 -13.67 -6.33
CA THR A 23 0.61 -14.05 -5.00
C THR A 23 -0.07 -15.30 -4.44
N GLU A 24 -1.33 -15.56 -4.82
CA GLU A 24 -2.07 -16.78 -4.49
C GLU A 24 -1.42 -18.06 -5.02
N HIS A 25 -0.60 -17.95 -6.06
CA HIS A 25 0.10 -19.09 -6.68
C HIS A 25 1.54 -19.24 -6.20
N LEU A 26 2.02 -18.36 -5.33
CA LEU A 26 3.39 -18.45 -4.82
C LEU A 26 3.52 -19.59 -3.79
N PRO A 27 4.53 -20.48 -3.93
CA PRO A 27 4.94 -21.32 -2.82
C PRO A 27 5.33 -20.42 -1.64
N GLY A 28 4.62 -20.55 -0.52
CA GLY A 28 4.77 -19.63 0.61
C GLY A 28 3.52 -18.84 0.98
N VAL A 29 2.46 -18.90 0.18
CA VAL A 29 1.23 -18.14 0.44
C VAL A 29 0.53 -18.60 1.73
N GLN A 30 0.65 -19.87 2.09
CA GLN A 30 0.03 -20.43 3.28
C GLN A 30 0.56 -19.82 4.58
N GLU A 31 1.78 -19.28 4.59
CA GLU A 31 2.39 -18.61 5.75
C GLU A 31 1.94 -17.14 5.90
N TYR A 32 1.21 -16.57 4.94
CA TYR A 32 0.84 -15.14 4.97
C TYR A 32 0.03 -14.77 6.22
N TYR A 33 -1.04 -15.49 6.50
CA TYR A 33 -1.89 -15.17 7.65
C TYR A 33 -1.21 -15.44 8.99
N GLU A 34 -0.35 -16.45 9.08
CA GLU A 34 0.48 -16.70 10.27
C GLU A 34 1.44 -15.53 10.53
N THR A 35 2.17 -15.10 9.51
CA THR A 35 3.12 -13.99 9.63
C THR A 35 2.44 -12.65 9.91
N LEU A 36 1.27 -12.39 9.33
CA LEU A 36 0.44 -11.23 9.66
C LEU A 36 -0.06 -11.30 11.11
N GLY A 37 -0.52 -12.47 11.57
CA GLY A 37 -0.98 -12.68 12.95
C GLY A 37 0.14 -12.42 13.97
N ALA A 38 1.37 -12.84 13.67
CA ALA A 38 2.54 -12.63 14.53
C ALA A 38 2.94 -11.14 14.70
N LEU A 39 2.38 -10.21 13.93
CA LEU A 39 2.65 -8.77 14.08
C LEU A 39 1.84 -8.10 15.19
N ASP A 40 0.80 -8.78 15.71
CA ASP A 40 -0.11 -8.25 16.73
C ASP A 40 -0.65 -6.86 16.31
N ALA A 41 -1.27 -6.84 15.13
CA ALA A 41 -1.81 -5.64 14.49
C ALA A 41 -3.34 -5.79 14.31
N PRO A 42 -4.14 -5.39 15.31
CA PRO A 42 -5.59 -5.51 15.25
C PRO A 42 -6.22 -4.52 14.27
N ALA A 43 -5.58 -3.39 13.98
CA ALA A 43 -5.96 -2.53 12.86
C ALA A 43 -5.22 -2.92 11.58
N ARG A 44 -5.94 -3.02 10.46
CA ARG A 44 -5.39 -3.29 9.13
C ARG A 44 -5.75 -2.15 8.21
N ILE A 45 -4.81 -1.70 7.38
CA ILE A 45 -4.96 -0.53 6.52
C ILE A 45 -4.74 -0.94 5.06
N SER A 46 -5.74 -0.68 4.22
CA SER A 46 -5.72 -0.95 2.79
C SER A 46 -6.00 0.31 1.98
N GLY A 47 -5.39 0.41 0.80
CA GLY A 47 -5.74 1.44 -0.17
C GLY A 47 -7.05 1.12 -0.90
N ARG A 48 -7.70 2.15 -1.45
CA ARG A 48 -8.95 2.04 -2.23
C ARG A 48 -8.95 0.90 -3.26
N VAL A 49 -7.91 0.77 -4.08
CA VAL A 49 -7.85 -0.26 -5.14
C VAL A 49 -7.89 -1.66 -4.55
N THR A 50 -7.14 -1.91 -3.47
CA THR A 50 -7.14 -3.21 -2.81
C THR A 50 -8.50 -3.49 -2.17
N ALA A 51 -9.09 -2.50 -1.50
CA ALA A 51 -10.41 -2.67 -0.91
C ALA A 51 -11.51 -2.86 -1.97
N GLU A 52 -11.40 -2.22 -3.14
CA GLU A 52 -12.33 -2.41 -4.26
C GLU A 52 -12.34 -3.85 -4.79
N LEU A 53 -11.19 -4.53 -4.76
CA LEU A 53 -11.03 -5.91 -5.23
C LEU A 53 -11.50 -6.93 -4.19
N GLU A 54 -11.19 -6.70 -2.92
CA GLU A 54 -11.26 -7.73 -1.87
C GLU A 54 -12.46 -7.55 -0.91
N MET A 55 -13.04 -6.35 -0.82
CA MET A 55 -13.97 -6.00 0.27
C MET A 55 -15.24 -5.27 -0.19
N ALA A 56 -15.13 -4.40 -1.19
CA ALA A 56 -16.23 -3.55 -1.62
C ALA A 56 -17.25 -4.31 -2.49
N LEU A 57 -18.50 -3.85 -2.46
CA LEU A 57 -19.50 -4.27 -3.42
C LEU A 57 -19.17 -3.73 -4.83
N PRO A 58 -19.59 -4.42 -5.90
CA PRO A 58 -19.43 -3.92 -7.26
C PRO A 58 -20.11 -2.57 -7.48
N GLY A 59 -19.45 -1.69 -8.23
CA GLY A 59 -19.96 -0.36 -8.58
C GLY A 59 -19.31 0.76 -7.79
N LYS A 60 -19.85 1.98 -7.94
CA LYS A 60 -19.37 3.17 -7.23
C LYS A 60 -20.54 3.94 -6.67
N PHE A 61 -20.32 4.57 -5.53
CA PHE A 61 -21.25 5.54 -4.99
C PHE A 61 -21.25 6.79 -5.86
N GLU A 62 -22.44 7.21 -6.29
CA GLU A 62 -22.65 8.43 -7.06
C GLU A 62 -23.52 9.38 -6.25
N ALA A 63 -22.89 10.40 -5.66
CA ALA A 63 -23.61 11.46 -4.97
C ALA A 63 -24.42 12.28 -5.99
N LYS A 64 -25.67 12.57 -5.66
CA LYS A 64 -26.54 13.43 -6.48
C LYS A 64 -26.27 14.90 -6.20
N ASN A 65 -25.89 15.22 -4.96
CA ASN A 65 -25.48 16.55 -4.55
C ASN A 65 -23.94 16.64 -4.44
N ILE A 66 -23.39 17.76 -4.91
CA ILE A 66 -21.95 18.08 -4.85
C ILE A 66 -21.53 18.74 -3.53
N ASP A 67 -22.44 18.88 -2.56
CA ASP A 67 -22.13 19.43 -1.25
C ASP A 67 -21.11 18.56 -0.50
N VAL A 68 -19.88 19.07 -0.43
CA VAL A 68 -18.77 18.45 0.30
C VAL A 68 -18.82 18.78 1.80
N LEU A 69 -18.16 17.98 2.62
CA LEU A 69 -18.01 18.23 4.05
C LEU A 69 -17.25 19.54 4.32
N GLY A 70 -16.12 19.75 3.64
CA GLY A 70 -15.32 20.98 3.67
C GLY A 70 -14.60 21.29 4.98
N LYS A 71 -14.49 20.32 5.89
CA LYS A 71 -13.79 20.44 7.18
C LYS A 71 -13.36 19.08 7.70
N GLU A 72 -12.36 19.08 8.59
CA GLU A 72 -12.02 17.89 9.37
C GLU A 72 -13.21 17.47 10.25
N ALA A 73 -13.54 16.17 10.22
CA ALA A 73 -14.51 15.54 11.12
C ALA A 73 -14.29 14.02 11.17
N PHE A 74 -14.88 13.36 12.15
CA PHE A 74 -14.93 11.91 12.24
C PHE A 74 -16.23 11.44 12.90
N SER A 75 -16.60 10.19 12.64
CA SER A 75 -17.70 9.47 13.28
C SER A 75 -17.23 8.08 13.69
N LYS A 76 -17.58 7.66 14.90
CA LYS A 76 -17.25 6.34 15.45
C LYS A 76 -18.55 5.58 15.68
N ALA A 77 -18.74 4.53 14.90
CA ALA A 77 -19.96 3.71 14.93
C ALA A 77 -19.84 2.49 15.86
N ALA A 78 -18.61 2.06 16.18
CA ALA A 78 -18.35 0.90 17.04
C ALA A 78 -17.09 1.08 17.89
N ASP A 79 -17.11 0.48 19.08
CA ASP A 79 -15.91 0.26 19.90
C ASP A 79 -15.39 -1.16 19.64
N ALA A 80 -14.17 -1.26 19.10
CA ALA A 80 -13.51 -2.52 18.84
C ALA A 80 -12.00 -2.39 19.08
N GLU A 81 -11.36 -3.51 19.40
CA GLU A 81 -9.91 -3.58 19.57
C GLU A 81 -9.16 -3.41 18.23
N GLY A 82 -9.78 -3.88 17.14
CA GLY A 82 -9.27 -3.81 15.78
C GLY A 82 -10.29 -3.21 14.81
N CYS A 83 -9.82 -2.80 13.65
CA CYS A 83 -10.65 -2.30 12.56
C CYS A 83 -10.00 -2.57 11.20
N GLU A 84 -10.85 -2.68 10.18
CA GLU A 84 -10.42 -2.67 8.78
C GLU A 84 -10.52 -1.23 8.27
N VAL A 85 -9.37 -0.59 8.05
CA VAL A 85 -9.23 0.80 7.66
C VAL A 85 -9.01 0.89 6.15
N VAL A 86 -9.87 1.60 5.44
CA VAL A 86 -9.76 1.79 4.00
C VAL A 86 -9.48 3.25 3.68
N VAL A 87 -8.41 3.51 2.93
CA VAL A 87 -8.09 4.84 2.41
C VAL A 87 -8.73 5.04 1.05
N ASP A 88 -9.86 5.74 1.03
CA ASP A 88 -10.63 6.07 -0.17
C ASP A 88 -10.90 7.57 -0.19
N THR A 89 -9.95 8.34 -0.71
CA THR A 89 -9.92 9.82 -0.63
C THR A 89 -11.25 10.51 -0.89
N HIS A 90 -12.07 10.02 -1.84
CA HIS A 90 -13.31 10.69 -2.24
C HIS A 90 -14.58 9.96 -1.81
N GLY A 91 -14.47 8.83 -1.10
CA GLY A 91 -15.63 8.06 -0.69
C GLY A 91 -16.45 7.54 -1.88
N THR A 92 -15.88 6.59 -2.61
CA THR A 92 -16.44 6.06 -3.86
C THR A 92 -16.87 4.60 -3.77
N LEU A 93 -16.35 3.85 -2.81
CA LEU A 93 -16.64 2.42 -2.67
C LEU A 93 -18.02 2.18 -2.04
N LEU A 94 -18.66 1.10 -2.47
CA LEU A 94 -19.92 0.62 -1.90
C LEU A 94 -19.63 -0.50 -0.91
N TRP A 95 -20.35 -0.51 0.20
CA TRP A 95 -20.18 -1.45 1.30
C TRP A 95 -21.45 -2.25 1.51
N ASP A 96 -21.30 -3.53 1.85
CA ASP A 96 -22.42 -4.34 2.29
C ASP A 96 -22.92 -3.86 3.67
N GLU A 97 -24.07 -4.32 4.12
CA GLU A 97 -24.40 -4.21 5.54
C GLU A 97 -23.35 -4.99 6.32
N THR A 98 -22.64 -4.32 7.23
CA THR A 98 -21.69 -5.00 8.10
C THR A 98 -22.49 -5.99 8.93
N GLY A 99 -22.40 -7.27 8.59
CA GLY A 99 -22.71 -8.36 9.51
C GLY A 99 -21.81 -8.25 10.73
N ALA A 100 -21.95 -9.17 11.68
CA ALA A 100 -21.05 -9.28 12.83
C ALA A 100 -19.63 -9.74 12.39
N ASP A 101 -18.97 -8.97 11.52
CA ASP A 101 -17.58 -9.16 11.14
C ASP A 101 -16.69 -8.92 12.35
N GLU A 102 -15.63 -9.71 12.47
CA GLU A 102 -14.70 -9.66 13.60
C GLU A 102 -13.96 -8.31 13.73
N ARG A 103 -13.98 -7.47 12.67
CA ARG A 103 -13.34 -6.15 12.65
C ARG A 103 -14.25 -5.13 11.95
N PRO A 104 -14.74 -4.09 12.65
CA PRO A 104 -15.54 -3.04 12.02
C PRO A 104 -14.74 -2.25 10.98
N LEU A 105 -15.45 -1.80 9.95
CA LEU A 105 -14.90 -1.00 8.87
C LEU A 105 -14.75 0.48 9.29
N LEU A 106 -13.66 1.11 8.85
CA LEU A 106 -13.39 2.52 9.04
C LEU A 106 -12.86 3.15 7.73
N ILE A 107 -13.55 4.17 7.21
CA ILE A 107 -13.15 4.81 5.95
C ILE A 107 -12.40 6.12 6.20
N LEU A 108 -11.20 6.25 5.62
CA LEU A 108 -10.40 7.47 5.60
C LEU A 108 -10.60 8.23 4.29
N MET A 109 -11.02 9.48 4.40
CA MET A 109 -11.38 10.37 3.27
C MET A 109 -10.76 11.75 3.43
N SER A 110 -10.74 12.53 2.35
CA SER A 110 -10.44 13.96 2.42
C SER A 110 -11.69 14.76 2.80
N GLU A 111 -11.51 16.05 3.04
CA GLU A 111 -12.58 17.00 3.32
C GLU A 111 -13.49 17.23 2.10
N GLN A 112 -13.11 16.76 0.90
CA GLN A 112 -13.94 16.80 -0.31
C GLN A 112 -15.00 15.70 -0.38
N VAL A 113 -15.08 14.80 0.59
CA VAL A 113 -16.15 13.78 0.62
C VAL A 113 -17.53 14.45 0.61
N SER A 114 -18.47 13.89 -0.17
CA SER A 114 -19.85 14.36 -0.18
C SER A 114 -20.54 14.06 1.16
N LYS A 115 -21.42 14.98 1.61
CA LYS A 115 -22.24 14.74 2.80
C LYS A 115 -23.19 13.54 2.61
N GLU A 116 -23.61 13.27 1.37
CA GLU A 116 -24.43 12.10 1.04
C GLU A 116 -23.67 10.79 1.29
N TYR A 117 -22.38 10.73 0.95
CA TYR A 117 -21.58 9.54 1.24
C TYR A 117 -21.40 9.33 2.75
N LEU A 118 -21.20 10.41 3.52
CA LEU A 118 -21.15 10.31 4.98
C LEU A 118 -22.46 9.77 5.56
N ALA A 119 -23.60 10.28 5.11
CA ALA A 119 -24.91 9.77 5.51
C ALA A 119 -25.11 8.29 5.12
N TYR A 120 -24.58 7.87 3.97
CA TYR A 120 -24.55 6.48 3.54
C TYR A 120 -23.72 5.60 4.48
N LEU A 121 -22.52 6.04 4.88
CA LEU A 121 -21.69 5.31 5.86
C LEU A 121 -22.36 5.25 7.24
N ASP A 122 -22.91 6.36 7.71
CA ASP A 122 -23.61 6.43 9.00
C ASP A 122 -24.84 5.51 9.02
N GLY A 123 -25.62 5.47 7.94
CA GLY A 123 -26.76 4.57 7.79
C GLY A 123 -26.37 3.08 7.74
N LYS A 124 -25.10 2.78 7.45
CA LYS A 124 -24.51 1.43 7.49
C LYS A 124 -23.74 1.14 8.77
N HIS A 125 -23.73 2.07 9.74
CA HIS A 125 -22.95 1.97 10.96
C HIS A 125 -21.43 1.77 10.69
N ILE A 126 -20.91 2.42 9.65
CA ILE A 126 -19.50 2.38 9.29
C ILE A 126 -18.81 3.63 9.86
N SER A 127 -17.70 3.43 10.56
CA SER A 127 -16.91 4.55 11.10
C SER A 127 -16.19 5.29 9.97
N TRP A 128 -15.91 6.58 10.16
CA TRP A 128 -15.17 7.34 9.16
C TRP A 128 -14.36 8.49 9.76
N ILE A 129 -13.30 8.87 9.06
CA ILE A 129 -12.48 10.05 9.33
C ILE A 129 -12.31 10.81 8.02
N ALA A 130 -12.67 12.09 8.01
CA ALA A 130 -12.41 13.01 6.92
C ALA A 130 -11.36 14.03 7.38
N CYS A 131 -10.17 14.02 6.77
CA CYS A 131 -9.10 14.96 7.09
C CYS A 131 -8.18 15.23 5.90
N GLY A 132 -7.75 16.48 5.76
CA GLY A 132 -6.93 16.93 4.65
C GLY A 132 -7.78 17.46 3.50
N LYS A 133 -7.37 18.60 2.93
CA LYS A 133 -8.21 19.39 2.02
C LYS A 133 -8.62 18.65 0.76
N GLU A 134 -7.64 18.14 0.00
CA GLU A 134 -7.84 17.47 -1.30
C GLU A 134 -7.53 15.97 -1.24
N HIS A 135 -6.57 15.61 -0.39
CA HIS A 135 -6.11 14.25 -0.16
C HIS A 135 -6.11 13.96 1.32
N VAL A 136 -6.26 12.69 1.68
CA VAL A 136 -6.19 12.23 3.07
C VAL A 136 -4.86 12.67 3.69
N ASP A 137 -4.91 13.42 4.78
CA ASP A 137 -3.73 13.67 5.61
C ASP A 137 -3.45 12.44 6.47
N LEU A 138 -2.59 11.54 5.97
CA LEU A 138 -2.26 10.29 6.67
C LEU A 138 -1.68 10.52 8.08
N LYS A 139 -0.97 11.61 8.32
CA LYS A 139 -0.41 11.90 9.65
C LYS A 139 -1.54 12.23 10.60
N ARG A 140 -2.43 13.13 10.18
CA ARG A 140 -3.58 13.53 10.98
C ARG A 140 -4.55 12.38 11.21
N ALA A 141 -4.82 11.58 10.18
CA ALA A 141 -5.61 10.36 10.29
C ALA A 141 -5.04 9.40 11.34
N CYS A 142 -3.72 9.19 11.36
CA CYS A 142 -3.07 8.35 12.38
C CYS A 142 -3.19 8.93 13.79
N GLU A 143 -3.15 10.24 13.96
CA GLU A 143 -3.37 10.87 15.27
C GLU A 143 -4.80 10.61 15.77
N ILE A 144 -5.80 10.77 14.90
CA ILE A 144 -7.21 10.49 15.22
C ILE A 144 -7.42 9.00 15.51
N LEU A 145 -6.84 8.11 14.71
CA LEU A 145 -6.90 6.66 14.96
C LEU A 145 -6.35 6.29 16.34
N ALA A 146 -5.24 6.90 16.77
CA ALA A 146 -4.65 6.63 18.08
C ALA A 146 -5.48 7.22 19.23
N SER A 147 -5.98 8.44 19.08
CA SER A 147 -6.64 9.18 20.17
C SER A 147 -8.13 8.84 20.33
N GLU A 148 -8.87 8.75 19.23
CA GLU A 148 -10.32 8.61 19.24
C GLU A 148 -10.79 7.16 19.04
N PHE A 149 -10.00 6.39 18.27
CA PHE A 149 -10.28 4.98 18.00
C PHE A 149 -9.43 4.02 18.84
N GLY A 150 -8.49 4.53 19.65
CA GLY A 150 -7.67 3.72 20.54
C GLY A 150 -6.68 2.78 19.84
N VAL A 151 -6.40 3.00 18.55
CA VAL A 151 -5.54 2.13 17.74
C VAL A 151 -4.10 2.28 18.21
N ARG A 152 -3.55 1.22 18.80
CA ARG A 152 -2.16 1.18 19.29
C ARG A 152 -1.16 0.60 18.28
N ARG A 153 -1.60 -0.38 17.49
CA ARG A 153 -0.79 -1.07 16.48
C ARG A 153 -1.62 -1.28 15.22
N ALA A 154 -1.02 -1.02 14.06
CA ALA A 154 -1.67 -1.19 12.76
C ALA A 154 -0.71 -1.83 11.74
N ALA A 155 -1.28 -2.61 10.83
CA ALA A 155 -0.59 -3.15 9.67
C ALA A 155 -1.12 -2.51 8.39
N VAL A 156 -0.27 -1.88 7.59
CA VAL A 156 -0.61 -1.54 6.19
C VAL A 156 -0.43 -2.82 5.38
N VAL A 157 -1.53 -3.35 4.87
CA VAL A 157 -1.60 -4.68 4.24
C VAL A 157 -1.82 -4.64 2.74
N GLY A 158 -2.01 -3.45 2.14
CA GLY A 158 -1.75 -3.35 0.72
C GLY A 158 -2.33 -2.21 -0.08
N GLY A 159 -1.83 -2.24 -1.33
CA GLY A 159 -1.72 -1.20 -2.32
C GLY A 159 -0.28 -0.62 -2.32
N GLY A 160 0.51 -0.87 -3.37
CA GLY A 160 1.88 -0.34 -3.45
C GLY A 160 1.96 1.19 -3.26
N HIS A 161 0.92 1.90 -3.72
CA HIS A 161 0.76 3.34 -3.55
C HIS A 161 0.45 3.75 -2.10
N ILE A 162 -0.39 3.01 -1.36
CA ILE A 162 -0.66 3.36 0.04
C ILE A 162 0.58 3.08 0.90
N ASN A 163 1.28 1.96 0.64
CA ASN A 163 2.54 1.62 1.30
C ASN A 163 3.55 2.77 1.12
N ALA A 164 3.69 3.24 -0.11
CA ALA A 164 4.53 4.40 -0.46
C ALA A 164 4.06 5.70 0.21
N GLY A 165 2.75 5.93 0.31
CA GLY A 165 2.17 7.07 1.03
C GLY A 165 2.57 7.10 2.50
N PHE A 166 2.43 5.98 3.21
CA PHE A 166 2.88 5.85 4.60
C PHE A 166 4.40 6.02 4.73
N LEU A 167 5.18 5.48 3.79
CA LEU A 167 6.62 5.67 3.73
C LEU A 167 7.00 7.14 3.47
N ALA A 168 6.28 7.86 2.60
CA ALA A 168 6.48 9.29 2.32
C ALA A 168 6.15 10.17 3.53
N ALA A 169 5.08 9.82 4.23
CA ALA A 169 4.67 10.51 5.45
C ALA A 169 5.63 10.25 6.63
N GLY A 170 6.54 9.27 6.52
CA GLY A 170 7.44 8.88 7.61
C GLY A 170 6.69 8.22 8.77
N LEU A 171 5.61 7.49 8.46
CA LEU A 171 4.70 6.88 9.43
C LEU A 171 5.04 5.42 9.76
N LEU A 172 5.77 4.73 8.89
CA LEU A 172 6.19 3.34 9.08
C LEU A 172 7.28 3.23 10.15
N ASP A 173 7.10 2.32 11.11
CA ASP A 173 8.13 1.92 12.07
C ASP A 173 8.85 0.64 11.62
N GLU A 174 8.12 -0.29 10.97
CA GLU A 174 8.65 -1.55 10.44
C GLU A 174 8.16 -1.85 9.02
N VAL A 175 8.96 -2.64 8.31
CA VAL A 175 8.61 -3.28 7.03
C VAL A 175 8.77 -4.78 7.20
N SER A 176 7.72 -5.54 6.88
CA SER A 176 7.58 -6.99 7.08
C SER A 176 7.22 -7.62 5.74
N ILE A 177 8.14 -8.33 5.10
CA ILE A 177 7.96 -8.87 3.74
C ILE A 177 8.02 -10.39 3.78
N LEU A 178 6.94 -11.05 3.36
CA LEU A 178 6.95 -12.48 3.06
C LEU A 178 7.23 -12.66 1.57
N ILE A 179 8.39 -13.21 1.25
CA ILE A 179 8.79 -13.47 -0.13
C ILE A 179 8.45 -14.92 -0.45
N GLY A 180 7.51 -15.14 -1.37
CA GLY A 180 7.20 -16.45 -1.90
C GLY A 180 8.23 -16.89 -2.95
N ALA A 181 8.42 -18.20 -3.10
CA ALA A 181 9.42 -18.79 -3.99
C ALA A 181 8.94 -18.82 -5.46
N GLY A 182 8.71 -17.64 -6.05
CA GLY A 182 8.29 -17.48 -7.44
C GLY A 182 8.71 -16.14 -8.04
N ILE A 183 8.68 -16.06 -9.37
CA ILE A 183 8.95 -14.85 -10.15
C ILE A 183 7.70 -14.56 -10.97
N ASP A 184 7.19 -13.33 -10.90
CA ASP A 184 6.09 -12.88 -11.75
C ASP A 184 6.62 -12.53 -13.14
N GLY A 185 7.55 -11.57 -13.23
CA GLY A 185 8.20 -11.17 -14.47
C GLY A 185 7.32 -10.37 -15.44
N ARG A 186 6.02 -10.18 -15.18
CA ARG A 186 5.14 -9.31 -15.99
C ARG A 186 5.53 -7.84 -15.84
N GLY A 187 5.59 -7.12 -16.98
CA GLY A 187 5.83 -5.68 -17.01
C GLY A 187 4.62 -4.86 -16.56
N GLY A 188 4.85 -3.72 -15.90
CA GLY A 188 3.80 -2.81 -15.45
C GLY A 188 3.06 -3.21 -14.17
N MET A 189 3.41 -4.37 -13.58
CA MET A 189 2.82 -4.82 -12.32
C MET A 189 3.35 -4.00 -11.14
N GLN A 190 2.50 -3.73 -10.15
CA GLN A 190 2.88 -2.94 -8.99
C GLN A 190 3.95 -3.62 -8.14
N ALA A 191 4.87 -2.81 -7.62
CA ALA A 191 5.83 -3.24 -6.62
C ALA A 191 5.29 -3.05 -5.19
N VAL A 192 5.98 -3.61 -4.19
CA VAL A 192 5.67 -3.45 -2.75
C VAL A 192 5.50 -1.98 -2.35
N PHE A 193 6.33 -1.08 -2.88
CA PHE A 193 6.22 0.37 -2.73
C PHE A 193 6.25 1.01 -4.12
N ASP A 194 5.26 1.82 -4.46
CA ASP A 194 5.10 2.37 -5.81
C ASP A 194 4.52 3.80 -5.80
N GLY A 195 4.69 4.53 -6.91
CA GLY A 195 4.07 5.86 -7.11
C GLY A 195 4.79 7.05 -6.47
N LEU A 196 6.03 6.89 -6.02
CA LEU A 196 6.84 8.00 -5.50
C LEU A 196 7.60 8.74 -6.61
N PRO A 197 7.92 10.04 -6.44
CA PRO A 197 8.68 10.80 -7.43
C PRO A 197 10.09 10.23 -7.67
N MET A 198 10.57 10.33 -8.91
CA MET A 198 11.86 9.75 -9.35
C MET A 198 13.07 10.32 -8.61
N GLU A 199 12.99 11.58 -8.19
CA GLU A 199 14.05 12.31 -7.48
C GLU A 199 14.16 11.91 -5.99
N ARG A 200 13.22 11.11 -5.48
CA ARG A 200 13.22 10.71 -4.08
C ARG A 200 14.39 9.77 -3.78
N GLY A 201 15.16 10.10 -2.74
CA GLY A 201 16.24 9.25 -2.24
C GLY A 201 15.73 7.96 -1.57
N VAL A 202 16.60 6.95 -1.53
CA VAL A 202 16.34 5.65 -0.89
C VAL A 202 16.11 5.84 0.61
N THR A 203 15.13 5.11 1.16
CA THR A 203 14.93 5.03 2.62
C THR A 203 15.74 3.85 3.17
N PRO A 204 16.77 4.08 4.00
CA PRO A 204 17.55 2.98 4.57
C PRO A 204 16.72 2.20 5.59
N LEU A 205 16.93 0.88 5.60
CA LEU A 205 16.28 -0.06 6.50
C LEU A 205 17.35 -0.83 7.26
N LYS A 206 17.05 -1.20 8.51
CA LYS A 206 17.90 -2.08 9.31
C LYS A 206 17.22 -3.42 9.48
N LEU A 207 17.86 -4.49 8.99
CA LEU A 207 17.39 -5.86 9.13
C LEU A 207 17.23 -6.21 10.61
N ALA A 208 16.04 -6.70 10.96
CA ALA A 208 15.67 -7.11 12.32
C ALA A 208 15.62 -8.63 12.44
N SER A 209 15.00 -9.33 11.48
CA SER A 209 14.93 -10.79 11.49
C SER A 209 14.76 -11.38 10.10
N VAL A 210 15.14 -12.65 9.96
CA VAL A 210 14.93 -13.50 8.79
C VAL A 210 14.42 -14.84 9.28
N GLN A 211 13.29 -15.30 8.73
CA GLN A 211 12.76 -16.63 8.97
C GLN A 211 12.55 -17.34 7.63
N GLN A 212 13.03 -18.57 7.52
CA GLN A 212 12.85 -19.41 6.34
C GLN A 212 11.77 -20.46 6.63
N TYR A 213 11.00 -20.81 5.60
CA TYR A 213 9.98 -21.84 5.67
C TYR A 213 10.31 -23.02 4.75
N GLY A 214 9.76 -24.20 5.06
CA GLY A 214 9.94 -25.40 4.25
C GLY A 214 9.40 -25.27 2.82
N SER A 215 8.49 -24.33 2.59
CA SER A 215 7.96 -23.95 1.28
C SER A 215 8.95 -23.18 0.39
N GLY A 216 10.12 -22.80 0.93
CA GLY A 216 11.09 -21.93 0.27
C GLY A 216 10.79 -20.44 0.46
N ALA A 217 9.70 -20.09 1.14
CA ALA A 217 9.39 -18.71 1.46
C ALA A 217 10.35 -18.14 2.51
N VAL A 218 10.57 -16.82 2.44
CA VAL A 218 11.42 -16.09 3.39
C VAL A 218 10.65 -14.91 3.96
N TRP A 219 10.51 -14.87 5.28
CA TRP A 219 9.94 -13.72 5.98
C TRP A 219 11.04 -12.83 6.53
N LEU A 220 11.08 -11.60 6.02
CA LEU A 220 12.05 -10.56 6.37
C LEU A 220 11.35 -9.47 7.17
N ARG A 221 11.96 -9.08 8.28
CA ARG A 221 11.54 -7.90 9.04
C ARG A 221 12.65 -6.88 9.11
N TYR A 222 12.29 -5.63 8.89
CA TYR A 222 13.17 -4.48 8.93
C TYR A 222 12.57 -3.40 9.81
N SER A 223 13.43 -2.70 10.55
CA SER A 223 13.08 -1.43 11.18
C SER A 223 13.37 -0.27 10.21
N VAL A 224 12.47 0.70 10.17
CA VAL A 224 12.64 1.92 9.37
C VAL A 224 13.47 2.92 10.17
N GLU A 225 14.63 3.30 9.64
CA GLU A 225 15.48 4.28 10.32
C GLU A 225 14.85 5.67 10.23
N LYS A 226 14.43 6.22 11.38
CA LYS A 226 13.97 7.60 11.44
C LYS A 226 15.15 8.50 11.11
N GLN A 227 15.09 9.18 9.96
CA GLN A 227 16.10 10.17 9.60
C GLN A 227 16.21 11.17 10.75
N LYS A 228 17.33 11.15 11.47
CA LYS A 228 17.68 12.22 12.38
C LYS A 228 17.78 13.46 11.52
N ARG A 229 16.74 14.31 11.57
CA ARG A 229 16.71 15.63 10.93
C ARG A 229 18.05 16.27 11.23
N LYS A 230 18.94 16.37 10.23
CA LYS A 230 20.25 17.01 10.34
C LYS A 230 20.01 18.50 10.53
N MET A 231 19.51 18.88 11.70
CA MET A 231 19.48 20.25 12.16
C MET A 231 20.81 20.50 12.88
N ARG A 232 21.92 20.40 12.14
CA ARG A 232 23.24 20.77 12.64
C ARG A 232 24.18 21.01 11.45
N ASN A 233 24.63 22.26 11.36
CA ASN A 233 25.74 22.79 10.57
C ASN A 233 25.46 23.32 9.14
N ALA A 234 24.47 24.22 8.99
CA ALA A 234 24.53 25.25 7.94
C ALA A 234 25.08 26.60 8.45
N PHE A 235 25.30 26.76 9.76
CA PHE A 235 25.75 28.02 10.36
C PHE A 235 27.28 28.13 10.59
N ARG A 236 28.07 27.15 10.12
CA ARG A 236 29.53 27.14 10.34
C ARG A 236 30.41 27.24 9.09
N SER A 237 29.85 27.40 7.88
CA SER A 237 30.66 27.59 6.66
C SER A 237 30.69 29.02 6.10
N ARG A 238 30.00 29.99 6.71
CA ARG A 238 30.10 31.42 6.30
C ARG A 238 31.29 32.19 6.90
N LYS A 239 32.17 31.54 7.66
CA LYS A 239 33.44 32.12 8.14
C LYS A 239 34.64 31.21 7.85
N SER A 240 34.87 30.89 6.58
CA SER A 240 36.23 30.66 6.08
C SER A 240 36.17 30.65 4.55
N GLY A 241 36.47 31.79 3.93
CA GLY A 241 36.68 31.86 2.50
C GLY A 241 37.90 31.02 2.12
N ARG A 242 37.67 29.80 1.62
CA ARG A 242 38.60 29.09 0.74
C ARG A 242 37.77 28.32 -0.29
N LYS A 243 37.90 28.73 -1.55
CA LYS A 243 37.39 28.00 -2.71
C LYS A 243 38.07 26.64 -2.74
N ALA A 244 37.32 25.56 -2.57
CA ALA A 244 37.77 24.21 -2.88
C ALA A 244 37.12 23.79 -4.20
N PHE A 245 37.90 23.84 -5.27
CA PHE A 245 37.62 23.14 -6.52
C PHE A 245 37.59 21.63 -6.21
N PHE A 246 36.46 20.96 -6.41
CA PHE A 246 36.41 19.50 -6.44
C PHE A 246 36.29 19.07 -7.90
N ALA A 247 37.40 18.54 -8.43
CA ALA A 247 37.45 17.88 -9.71
C ALA A 247 36.71 16.54 -9.61
N TYR A 248 35.64 16.39 -10.39
CA TYR A 248 35.00 15.10 -10.65
C TYR A 248 35.97 14.23 -11.47
N ARG A 249 36.60 13.24 -10.83
CA ARG A 249 37.25 12.15 -11.55
C ARG A 249 36.17 11.22 -12.09
N GLY A 250 35.98 11.25 -13.40
CA GLY A 250 35.06 10.40 -14.13
C GLY A 250 35.42 8.93 -13.98
N ILE A 251 34.39 8.12 -13.72
CA ILE A 251 34.44 6.67 -13.94
C ILE A 251 34.18 6.45 -15.42
N PHE A 252 35.21 5.94 -16.10
CA PHE A 252 35.24 5.63 -17.51
C PHE A 252 34.47 4.32 -17.73
N ILE A 253 33.27 4.37 -18.33
CA ILE A 253 32.56 3.17 -18.80
C ILE A 253 33.00 2.94 -20.26
N PRO A 254 33.64 1.80 -20.59
CA PRO A 254 34.02 1.52 -21.97
C PRO A 254 32.77 1.32 -22.84
N ARG A 255 32.70 2.05 -23.96
CA ARG A 255 31.66 1.93 -25.00
C ARG A 255 31.58 0.50 -25.50
N ALA A 256 30.45 -0.16 -25.27
CA ALA A 256 30.09 -1.39 -25.97
C ALA A 256 29.81 -1.07 -27.45
N ARG A 257 30.37 -1.89 -28.33
CA ARG A 257 30.27 -1.78 -29.79
C ARG A 257 28.81 -1.84 -30.25
N SER A 258 28.50 -0.95 -31.19
CA SER A 258 27.28 -0.87 -31.98
C SER A 258 26.87 -2.23 -32.57
N PHE A 259 25.74 -2.78 -32.14
CA PHE A 259 25.00 -3.76 -32.92
C PHE A 259 24.06 -3.01 -33.88
N ARG A 260 24.20 -3.31 -35.17
CA ARG A 260 23.38 -2.74 -36.25
C ARG A 260 21.93 -3.20 -36.10
N ALA A 261 21.02 -2.25 -36.30
CA ALA A 261 19.60 -2.51 -36.51
C ALA A 261 19.38 -3.33 -37.78
N ILE A 262 18.48 -4.31 -37.70
CA ILE A 262 17.90 -5.03 -38.85
C ILE A 262 16.46 -4.48 -39.01
N PRO A 263 16.04 -4.03 -40.20
CA PRO A 263 14.74 -3.39 -40.38
C PRO A 263 13.60 -4.39 -40.64
N ASP A 264 12.43 -4.01 -40.13
CA ASP A 264 11.04 -4.31 -40.48
C ASP A 264 10.60 -5.69 -41.01
N GLY A 265 9.60 -6.25 -40.33
CA GLY A 265 8.74 -7.31 -40.85
C GLY A 265 7.47 -7.50 -40.00
N ARG A 266 6.38 -6.81 -40.34
CA ARG A 266 5.00 -7.33 -40.12
C ARG A 266 4.83 -8.59 -41.01
N PRO A 267 4.02 -9.61 -40.65
CA PRO A 267 2.57 -9.45 -40.56
C PRO A 267 1.77 -10.38 -39.62
N ALA A 268 0.48 -10.04 -39.57
CA ALA A 268 -0.70 -10.90 -39.48
C ALA A 268 -1.26 -11.34 -38.11
N ALA A 269 -2.54 -11.01 -37.97
CA ALA A 269 -3.49 -11.44 -36.97
C ALA A 269 -3.70 -12.96 -36.93
N ALA A 270 -3.90 -13.50 -35.73
CA ALA A 270 -4.59 -14.76 -35.47
C ALA A 270 -5.48 -14.55 -34.24
N ARG A 271 -6.73 -14.13 -34.45
CA ARG A 271 -7.95 -14.97 -34.34
C ARG A 271 -8.04 -15.78 -33.04
N SER A 272 -8.99 -15.34 -32.23
CA SER A 272 -9.68 -16.03 -31.15
C SER A 272 -9.91 -17.51 -31.41
N CYS A 273 -9.58 -18.36 -30.43
CA CYS A 273 -10.12 -19.71 -30.34
C CYS A 273 -11.12 -19.77 -29.18
N ARG A 274 -12.39 -19.50 -29.51
CA ARG A 274 -13.55 -20.00 -28.76
C ARG A 274 -13.73 -21.46 -29.18
N ALA A 275 -13.66 -22.39 -28.23
CA ALA A 275 -14.22 -23.72 -28.43
C ALA A 275 -14.91 -24.20 -27.15
N LYS A 276 -16.24 -23.98 -27.11
CA LYS A 276 -17.17 -24.82 -26.35
C LYS A 276 -17.01 -26.27 -26.82
N LYS A 277 -16.92 -27.24 -25.91
CA LYS A 277 -17.55 -28.55 -26.10
C LYS A 277 -18.07 -29.09 -24.77
N ARG A 278 -19.41 -29.14 -24.71
CA ARG A 278 -20.24 -29.85 -23.74
C ARG A 278 -20.08 -31.36 -23.89
N CYS A 279 -20.25 -32.02 -22.75
CA CYS A 279 -20.99 -33.28 -22.51
C CYS A 279 -20.60 -34.60 -23.20
N SER A 280 -20.46 -35.57 -22.28
CA SER A 280 -21.12 -36.88 -22.26
C SER A 280 -20.40 -38.08 -22.86
N ALA A 281 -20.00 -38.98 -21.96
CA ALA A 281 -20.04 -40.45 -22.03
C ALA A 281 -19.36 -40.97 -20.75
N ARG A 282 -19.76 -42.04 -20.04
CA ARG A 282 -20.90 -42.96 -20.02
C ARG A 282 -20.56 -43.98 -18.93
N ARG A 283 -21.55 -44.48 -18.19
CA ARG A 283 -21.62 -45.82 -17.53
C ARG A 283 -20.55 -46.08 -16.44
N ARG A 284 -20.90 -46.27 -15.18
CA ARG A 284 -21.83 -47.26 -14.60
C ARG A 284 -22.47 -46.70 -13.33
#